data_AF-A0A9Q9B8T6-F1
#
_entry.id   AF-A0A9Q9B8T6-F1
#
_cell.length_a   1.000
_cell.length_b   1.000
_cell.length_c   1.000
_cell.angle_alpha   90.00
_cell.angle_beta   90.00
_cell.angle_gamma   90.00
#
_symmetry.space_group_name_H-M   'P 1'
#
loop_
_entity.id
_entity.type
_entity.pdbx_description
1 polymer ?
#
loop_
_entity_poly.entity_id
_entity_poly.type
_entity_poly.pdbx_seq_one_letter_code
_entity_poly.pdbx_strand_id
1 'polypeptide(L)'
;MGTYNPAEFPRRPKSSTIFSEAHYQWRLAYYRYEINTGLYVMSAGEKTAFNLVLLSLLAFCFAAVYYCLPQAAINSLHRLAFYVTGTYRVPKSELVATLSLPYRFSQAYREAAASLGNGGTSPLNASNVLVP
;
A
#
# COMPACT_ATOMS: atom_id res chain seq x y z
N MET A 1 17.35 9.86 -35.43
CA MET A 1 18.52 8.97 -35.32
C MET A 1 18.94 8.93 -33.85
N GLY A 2 18.77 7.80 -33.17
CA GLY A 2 19.26 7.63 -31.80
C GLY A 2 20.78 7.47 -31.84
N THR A 3 21.52 8.43 -31.31
CA THR A 3 22.97 8.32 -31.17
C THR A 3 23.27 7.29 -30.09
N TYR A 4 24.06 6.27 -30.45
CA TYR A 4 24.56 5.27 -29.52
C TYR A 4 25.52 5.94 -28.52
N ASN A 5 25.23 5.85 -27.23
CA ASN A 5 26.08 6.36 -26.15
C ASN A 5 26.41 5.20 -25.20
N PRO A 6 27.58 4.55 -25.36
CA PRO A 6 27.94 3.39 -24.56
C PRO A 6 28.14 3.77 -23.08
N ALA A 7 27.81 2.84 -22.19
CA ALA A 7 28.08 3.01 -20.76
C ALA A 7 29.59 3.00 -20.51
N GLU A 8 30.13 4.13 -20.03
CA GLU A 8 31.56 4.24 -19.69
C GLU A 8 31.79 3.93 -18.20
N PHE A 9 32.82 3.14 -17.91
CA PHE A 9 33.21 2.85 -16.55
C PHE A 9 33.71 4.12 -15.85
N PRO A 10 33.14 4.50 -14.68
CA PRO A 10 33.56 5.71 -13.99
C PRO A 10 34.99 5.59 -13.48
N ARG A 11 35.83 6.59 -13.77
CA ARG A 11 37.20 6.66 -13.27
C ARG A 11 37.22 7.23 -11.85
N ARG A 12 38.01 6.63 -10.97
CA ARG A 12 38.17 7.11 -9.59
C ARG A 12 38.89 8.46 -9.59
N PRO A 13 38.38 9.49 -8.91
CA PRO A 13 39.07 10.78 -8.80
C PRO A 13 40.40 10.63 -8.04
N LYS A 14 41.41 11.43 -8.42
CA LYS A 14 42.75 11.38 -7.82
C LYS A 14 42.84 12.08 -6.46
N SER A 15 41.92 13.00 -6.17
CA SER A 15 41.78 13.65 -4.87
C SER A 15 40.63 13.01 -4.08
N SER A 16 40.84 12.76 -2.80
CA SER A 16 39.94 12.00 -1.92
C SER A 16 39.11 12.92 -1.02
N THR A 17 38.32 13.83 -1.60
CA THR A 17 37.33 14.58 -0.80
C THR A 17 36.06 13.74 -0.62
N ILE A 18 35.37 13.89 0.50
CA ILE A 18 34.14 13.12 0.81
C ILE A 18 33.10 13.28 -0.31
N PHE A 19 32.95 14.49 -0.86
CA PHE A 19 32.04 14.76 -1.98
C PHE A 19 32.49 14.08 -3.28
N SER A 20 33.79 14.05 -3.58
CA SER A 20 34.31 13.37 -4.77
C SER A 20 34.12 11.86 -4.71
N GLU A 21 34.30 11.27 -3.53
CA GLU A 21 34.06 9.84 -3.29
C GLU A 21 32.56 9.53 -3.38
N ALA A 22 31.68 10.34 -2.76
CA ALA A 22 30.23 10.16 -2.87
C ALA A 22 29.74 10.25 -4.32
N HIS A 23 30.24 11.24 -5.08
CA HIS A 23 29.92 11.38 -6.51
C HIS A 23 30.42 10.17 -7.32
N TYR A 24 31.62 9.67 -7.02
CA TYR A 24 32.15 8.45 -7.64
C TYR A 24 31.26 7.24 -7.36
N GLN A 25 30.84 7.04 -6.09
CA GLN A 25 29.95 5.94 -5.71
C GLN A 25 28.60 6.03 -6.42
N TRP A 26 28.02 7.23 -6.52
CA TRP A 26 26.78 7.47 -7.29
C TRP A 26 26.93 7.08 -8.76
N ARG A 27 28.04 7.48 -9.39
CA ARG A 27 28.32 7.15 -10.79
C ARG A 27 28.53 5.64 -10.99
N LEU A 28 29.17 4.99 -10.03
CA LEU A 28 29.36 3.53 -10.04
C LEU A 28 28.03 2.79 -9.87
N ALA A 29 27.15 3.26 -9.00
CA ALA A 29 25.82 2.70 -8.84
C ALA A 29 24.99 2.86 -10.12
N TYR A 30 25.05 4.03 -10.76
CA TYR A 30 24.40 4.27 -12.05
C TYR A 30 24.92 3.34 -13.15
N TYR A 31 26.23 3.17 -13.26
CA TYR A 31 26.85 2.24 -14.21
C TYR A 31 26.39 0.79 -13.99
N ARG A 32 26.34 0.32 -12.74
CA ARG A 32 25.83 -1.02 -12.40
C ARG A 32 24.35 -1.17 -12.76
N TYR A 33 23.55 -0.13 -12.54
CA TYR A 33 22.15 -0.11 -12.93
C TYR A 33 21.99 -0.25 -14.45
N GLU A 34 22.75 0.53 -15.24
CA GLU A 34 22.70 0.45 -16.70
C GLU A 34 23.07 -0.94 -17.24
N ILE A 35 24.08 -1.59 -16.65
CA ILE A 35 24.51 -2.93 -17.06
C ILE A 35 23.49 -3.99 -16.68
N ASN A 36 23.07 -4.03 -15.42
CA ASN A 36 22.19 -5.09 -14.91
C ASN A 36 20.81 -5.06 -15.57
N THR A 37 20.33 -3.87 -15.96
CA THR A 37 19.03 -3.71 -16.65
C THR A 37 19.14 -3.77 -18.17
N GLY A 38 20.36 -3.90 -18.73
CA GLY A 38 20.57 -3.91 -20.19
C GLY A 38 20.35 -2.55 -20.87
N LEU A 39 20.23 -1.47 -20.09
CA LEU A 39 19.92 -0.12 -20.56
C LEU A 39 20.99 0.48 -21.49
N TYR A 40 22.21 -0.03 -21.43
CA TYR A 40 23.33 0.43 -22.26
C TYR A 40 23.18 0.07 -23.76
N VAL A 41 22.30 -0.88 -24.10
CA VAL A 41 22.02 -1.28 -25.50
C VAL A 41 20.84 -0.50 -26.09
N MET A 42 20.02 0.11 -25.24
CA MET A 42 18.81 0.81 -25.65
C MET A 42 19.12 2.17 -26.28
N SER A 43 18.26 2.60 -27.19
CA SER A 43 18.27 3.98 -27.68
C SER A 43 17.91 4.95 -26.54
N ALA A 44 18.35 6.21 -26.68
CA ALA A 44 18.07 7.24 -25.67
C ALA A 44 16.57 7.42 -25.37
N GLY A 45 15.70 7.22 -26.37
CA GLY A 45 14.25 7.29 -26.20
C GLY A 45 13.65 6.08 -25.48
N GLU A 46 14.16 4.87 -25.73
CA GLU A 46 13.72 3.68 -25.01
C GLU A 46 14.16 3.73 -23.54
N LYS A 47 15.37 4.26 -23.30
CA LYS A 47 15.91 4.47 -21.94
C LYS A 47 15.05 5.42 -21.11
N THR A 48 14.54 6.50 -21.70
CA THR A 48 13.65 7.42 -20.98
C THR A 48 12.29 6.78 -20.70
N ALA A 49 11.73 6.04 -21.67
CA ALA A 49 10.49 5.31 -21.48
C ALA A 49 10.59 4.28 -20.34
N PHE A 50 11.67 3.50 -20.29
CA PHE A 50 11.90 2.53 -19.22
C PHE A 50 12.00 3.17 -17.84
N ASN A 51 12.78 4.26 -17.72
CA ASN A 51 12.89 4.99 -16.46
C ASN A 51 11.56 5.60 -16.01
N LEU A 52 10.72 6.06 -16.95
CA LEU A 52 9.39 6.58 -16.64
C LEU A 52 8.48 5.48 -16.10
N VAL A 53 8.51 4.29 -16.70
CA VAL A 53 7.77 3.12 -16.19
C VAL A 53 8.22 2.77 -14.77
N LEU A 54 9.53 2.67 -14.52
CA LEU A 54 10.05 2.39 -13.18
C LEU A 54 9.66 3.47 -12.16
N LEU A 55 9.77 4.75 -12.52
CA LEU A 55 9.40 5.86 -11.66
C LEU A 55 7.90 5.81 -11.35
N SER A 56 7.06 5.54 -12.35
CA SER A 56 5.61 5.43 -12.17
C SER A 56 5.23 4.28 -11.26
N LEU A 57 5.90 3.13 -11.38
CA LEU A 57 5.69 1.97 -10.52
C LEU A 57 6.12 2.25 -9.08
N LEU A 58 7.26 2.93 -8.91
CA LEU A 58 7.76 3.33 -7.61
C LEU A 58 6.83 4.36 -6.94
N ALA A 59 6.37 5.36 -7.71
CA ALA A 59 5.40 6.34 -7.24
C ALA A 59 4.08 5.68 -6.84
N PHE A 60 3.61 4.70 -7.62
CA PHE A 60 2.43 3.91 -7.27
C PHE A 60 2.64 3.10 -6.00
N CYS A 61 3.81 2.50 -5.80
CA CYS A 61 4.16 1.79 -4.57
C CYS A 61 4.15 2.74 -3.36
N PHE A 62 4.74 3.93 -3.49
CA PHE A 62 4.71 4.93 -2.42
C PHE A 62 3.30 5.44 -2.13
N ALA A 63 2.49 5.68 -3.17
CA ALA A 63 1.10 6.07 -3.00
C ALA A 63 0.32 4.95 -2.29
N ALA A 64 0.47 3.70 -2.71
CA ALA A 64 -0.16 2.56 -2.08
C ALA A 64 0.24 2.45 -0.60
N VAL A 65 1.53 2.58 -0.28
CA VAL A 65 2.03 2.60 1.10
C VAL A 65 1.41 3.76 1.88
N TYR A 66 1.40 4.98 1.32
CA TYR A 66 0.89 6.17 1.99
C TYR A 66 -0.62 6.12 2.25
N TYR A 67 -1.42 5.62 1.30
CA TYR A 67 -2.87 5.54 1.43
C TYR A 67 -3.35 4.29 2.17
N CYS A 68 -2.67 3.14 1.99
CA CYS A 68 -3.09 1.87 2.57
C CYS A 68 -2.58 1.68 4.01
N LEU A 69 -1.34 2.07 4.32
CA LEU A 69 -0.78 1.90 5.68
C LEU A 69 -1.59 2.59 6.78
N PRO A 70 -2.06 3.85 6.66
CA PRO A 70 -2.79 4.48 7.76
C PRO A 70 -4.12 3.76 8.02
N GLN A 71 -4.80 3.30 6.96
CA GLN A 71 -6.04 2.52 7.09
C GLN A 71 -5.78 1.17 7.76
N ALA A 72 -4.71 0.48 7.36
CA ALA A 72 -4.30 -0.78 7.99
C ALA A 72 -3.85 -0.58 9.45
N ALA A 73 -3.16 0.52 9.76
CA ALA A 73 -2.71 0.87 11.10
C ALA A 73 -3.88 1.19 12.04
N ILE A 74 -4.87 1.97 11.59
CA ILE A 74 -6.07 2.28 12.38
C ILE A 74 -6.87 1.00 12.65
N ASN A 75 -7.08 0.17 11.62
CA ASN A 75 -7.83 -1.08 11.76
C ASN A 75 -7.13 -2.08 12.69
N SER A 76 -5.81 -2.19 12.59
CA SER A 76 -5.02 -3.05 13.49
C SER A 76 -4.99 -2.51 14.92
N LEU A 77 -4.91 -1.19 15.11
CA LEU A 77 -4.99 -0.57 16.43
C LEU A 77 -6.37 -0.76 17.06
N HIS A 78 -7.44 -0.64 16.29
CA HIS A 78 -8.80 -0.92 16.77
C HIS A 78 -8.97 -2.39 17.18
N ARG A 79 -8.41 -3.33 16.40
CA ARG A 79 -8.40 -4.75 16.78
C ARG A 79 -7.54 -5.02 18.02
N LEU A 80 -6.39 -4.36 18.15
CA LEU A 80 -5.53 -4.48 19.33
C LEU A 80 -6.24 -3.93 20.57
N ALA A 81 -6.82 -2.73 20.47
CA ALA A 81 -7.62 -2.13 21.53
C ALA A 81 -8.80 -3.03 21.90
N PHE A 82 -9.42 -3.72 20.93
CA PHE A 82 -10.47 -4.70 21.19
C PHE A 82 -9.94 -5.91 21.99
N TYR A 83 -8.82 -6.50 21.59
CA TYR A 83 -8.24 -7.62 22.34
C TYR A 83 -7.82 -7.23 23.75
N VAL A 84 -7.41 -5.98 23.95
CA VAL A 84 -7.02 -5.44 25.26
C VAL A 84 -8.23 -5.06 26.12
N THR A 85 -9.29 -4.50 25.53
CA THR A 85 -10.42 -3.90 26.29
C THR A 85 -11.64 -4.84 26.40
N GLY A 86 -11.75 -5.86 25.55
CA GLY A 86 -12.77 -6.91 25.64
C GLY A 86 -14.22 -6.48 25.42
N THR A 87 -14.51 -5.23 25.02
CA THR A 87 -15.88 -4.72 24.87
C THR A 87 -16.08 -3.93 23.57
N TYR A 88 -17.20 -4.17 22.87
CA TYR A 88 -17.57 -3.46 21.64
C TYR A 88 -18.63 -2.39 21.93
N ARG A 89 -18.48 -1.19 21.36
CA ARG A 89 -19.62 -0.31 21.05
C ARG A 89 -19.44 0.13 19.60
N VAL A 90 -20.15 -0.54 18.69
CA VAL A 90 -20.22 -0.13 17.29
C VAL A 90 -21.18 1.06 17.22
N PRO A 91 -20.71 2.28 16.87
CA PRO A 91 -21.63 3.37 16.58
C PRO A 91 -22.43 3.02 15.31
N LYS A 92 -23.76 3.13 15.40
CA LYS A 92 -24.76 2.76 14.38
C LYS A 92 -24.51 3.38 12.97
N SER A 93 -23.62 4.35 12.83
CA SER A 93 -23.32 5.03 11.57
C SER A 93 -22.51 4.21 10.56
N GLU A 94 -21.63 3.29 11.02
CA GLU A 94 -20.89 2.39 10.10
C GLU A 94 -21.72 1.21 9.60
N LEU A 95 -22.77 0.84 10.34
CA LEU A 95 -23.66 -0.26 9.96
C LEU A 95 -24.55 0.10 8.75
N VAL A 96 -24.77 1.39 8.47
CA VAL A 96 -25.60 1.84 7.34
C VAL A 96 -24.79 1.89 6.02
N ALA A 97 -23.48 2.09 6.10
CA ALA A 97 -22.62 2.23 4.93
C ALA A 97 -22.21 0.88 4.31
N THR A 98 -21.99 -0.17 5.12
CA THR A 98 -21.55 -1.49 4.64
C THR A 98 -22.70 -2.43 4.25
N LEU A 99 -23.96 -2.13 4.64
CA LEU A 99 -25.14 -2.96 4.39
C LEU A 99 -25.84 -2.69 3.05
N SER A 100 -25.29 -1.82 2.20
CA SER A 100 -25.99 -1.35 1.00
C SER A 100 -25.85 -2.26 -0.22
N LEU A 101 -24.99 -3.29 -0.24
CA LEU A 101 -24.67 -3.96 -1.52
C LEU A 101 -24.84 -5.48 -1.67
N PRO A 102 -25.03 -6.34 -0.66
CA PRO A 102 -25.75 -7.59 -1.00
C PRO A 102 -26.59 -8.30 0.08
N TYR A 103 -26.58 -7.88 1.35
CA TYR A 103 -27.15 -8.71 2.44
C TYR A 103 -28.58 -8.32 2.87
N ARG A 104 -29.21 -7.37 2.18
CA ARG A 104 -30.54 -6.83 2.52
C ARG A 104 -31.69 -7.84 2.48
N PHE A 105 -31.51 -9.00 1.85
CA PHE A 105 -32.65 -9.91 1.60
C PHE A 105 -32.87 -10.97 2.69
N SER A 106 -31.85 -11.39 3.45
CA SER A 106 -32.00 -12.54 4.38
C SER A 106 -32.29 -12.17 5.84
N GLN A 107 -31.87 -10.99 6.31
CA GLN A 107 -32.05 -10.59 7.71
C GLN A 107 -33.37 -9.84 7.99
N ALA A 108 -33.93 -9.16 6.99
CA ALA A 108 -35.19 -8.40 7.13
C ALA A 108 -36.37 -9.27 7.60
N TYR A 109 -36.36 -10.57 7.29
CA TYR A 109 -37.40 -11.51 7.69
C TYR A 109 -37.26 -12.01 9.14
N ARG A 110 -36.03 -12.05 9.69
CA ARG A 110 -35.78 -12.50 11.07
C ARG A 110 -35.91 -11.37 12.10
N GLU A 111 -35.65 -10.14 11.69
CA GLU A 111 -35.65 -8.97 12.58
C GLU A 111 -37.05 -8.36 12.77
N ALA A 112 -37.96 -8.53 11.81
CA ALA A 112 -39.35 -8.07 11.95
C ALA A 112 -40.10 -8.81 13.08
N ALA A 113 -39.76 -10.07 13.35
CA ALA A 113 -40.39 -10.87 14.41
C ALA A 113 -39.86 -10.55 15.82
N ALA A 114 -38.61 -10.09 15.94
CA ALA A 114 -38.00 -9.78 17.24
C ALA A 114 -38.18 -8.30 17.66
N SER A 115 -38.58 -7.44 16.71
CA SER A 115 -38.66 -5.97 16.89
C SER A 115 -39.94 -5.46 17.59
N LEU A 116 -40.93 -6.31 17.90
CA LEU A 116 -42.17 -5.81 18.52
C LEU A 116 -42.09 -5.65 20.05
N GLY A 117 -41.05 -6.19 20.71
CA GLY A 117 -41.02 -6.29 22.17
C GLY A 117 -40.07 -5.36 22.92
N ASN A 118 -39.01 -4.83 22.29
CA ASN A 118 -37.96 -4.17 23.07
C ASN A 118 -37.12 -3.17 22.27
N GLY A 119 -37.51 -1.89 22.28
CA GLY A 119 -36.62 -0.72 22.42
C GLY A 119 -35.35 -0.58 21.57
N GLY A 120 -35.18 -1.27 20.44
CA GLY A 120 -34.17 -0.94 19.42
C GLY A 120 -32.68 -1.05 19.83
N THR A 121 -32.35 -1.86 20.83
CA THR A 121 -30.96 -2.16 21.22
C THR A 121 -30.76 -3.66 21.45
N SER A 122 -30.09 -4.34 20.51
CA SER A 122 -29.69 -5.75 20.67
C SER A 122 -28.23 -5.86 21.13
N PRO A 123 -27.97 -6.43 22.32
CA PRO A 123 -26.62 -6.87 22.68
C PRO A 123 -26.31 -8.19 21.95
N LEU A 124 -25.26 -8.21 21.13
CA LEU A 124 -24.75 -9.42 20.52
C LEU A 124 -23.63 -9.99 21.41
N ASN A 125 -23.87 -11.17 21.96
CA ASN A 125 -22.94 -11.90 22.81
C ASN A 125 -21.88 -12.62 21.96
N ALA A 126 -20.63 -12.59 22.41
CA ALA A 126 -19.46 -13.14 21.69
C ALA A 126 -19.54 -14.66 21.45
N SER A 127 -20.39 -15.38 22.18
CA SER A 127 -20.64 -16.81 21.99
C SER A 127 -21.32 -17.16 20.66
N ASN A 128 -21.94 -16.20 19.96
CA ASN A 128 -22.64 -16.45 18.70
C ASN A 128 -21.77 -16.33 17.43
N VAL A 129 -20.48 -15.98 17.57
CA VAL A 129 -19.58 -15.77 16.42
C VAL A 129 -18.78 -17.04 16.06
N LEU A 130 -18.89 -18.10 16.88
CA LEU A 130 -18.18 -19.37 16.69
C LEU A 130 -19.15 -20.53 16.43
N VAL A 131 -19.96 -20.42 15.38
CA VAL A 131 -20.61 -21.59 14.78
C VAL A 131 -20.37 -21.48 13.26
N PRO A 132 -19.84 -22.55 12.60
CA PRO A 132 -19.27 -22.50 11.25
C PRO A 132 -20.27 -22.11 10.16
#